data_AF-A0A2E4PEY5-F1
#
_entry.id   AF-A0A2E4PEY5-F1
#
_cell.length_a   1.000
_cell.length_b   1.000
_cell.length_c   1.000
_cell.angle_alpha   90.00
_cell.angle_beta   90.00
_cell.angle_gamma   90.00
#
_symmetry.space_group_name_H-M   'P 1'
#
loop_
_entity.id
_entity.type
_entity.pdbx_description
1 polymer ?
#
loop_
_entity_poly.entity_id
_entity_poly.type
_entity_poly.pdbx_seq_one_letter_code
_entity_poly.pdbx_strand_id
1 'polypeptide(L)'
;MKLLHFKITVFISLFVIGWLSLRNTSSQNATYQKIATVDNSCDCYSTSPLTKIVINFNGNVPGDLLSFTNQSQANCFAWQEFISLNWPTTKSASFGDPGDTNPVAWETYMPENVLFQPEGVPPPEWGTLVSQEYASKFKTSRLQFNPSKTKLLTFAAKFDVKDTVKGLNPNQAAPFGKPNWLGAQNKTNVWYEIKLNYDYYKFVVDNGYYNAITQHDSVQKGVPINFPQGVYNGKVGAIELKAAWMEVDTPSSAKWKQYKLSNAIVMDPYTGNLRNTTVALVGLHILHKTQNQPTWVWATFEHIDNVPDVANAPTPTYGYNFYNANCTPTQVALKNGKTVTVPCTPNTPPPYYLSEGRVAPIQVTRVNSIDPEDAVPINTRMQNNIKTFYPNSVFQYYQLVDVIWSQLPIPDPTKPIQAPQNINASSMLSGKAIVANTTMESYVQDSNTCYSCHKYSTIADYSKDTINNNVFGDFSFAISAAQYPKNGSAMKFKKKGKK
;
A
#
# COMPACT_ATOMS: atom_id res chain seq x y z
N MET A 1 -31.29 -85.41 18.14
CA MET A 1 -30.57 -86.70 18.25
C MET A 1 -29.22 -86.56 17.57
N LYS A 2 -28.12 -86.56 18.37
CA LYS A 2 -26.70 -86.73 17.99
C LYS A 2 -26.05 -85.65 17.08
N LEU A 3 -24.77 -85.27 17.20
CA LEU A 3 -23.76 -85.26 18.27
C LEU A 3 -22.58 -84.42 17.68
N LEU A 4 -21.87 -83.67 18.52
CA LEU A 4 -20.61 -82.99 18.23
C LEU A 4 -19.56 -83.89 17.54
N HIS A 5 -18.64 -83.30 16.78
CA HIS A 5 -17.20 -83.64 16.85
C HIS A 5 -16.34 -82.38 16.63
N PHE A 6 -15.42 -82.15 17.57
CA PHE A 6 -14.39 -81.11 17.63
C PHE A 6 -13.02 -81.82 17.58
N LYS A 7 -12.00 -81.22 16.96
CA LYS A 7 -10.53 -81.33 17.24
C LYS A 7 -9.79 -80.39 16.25
N ILE A 8 -9.15 -79.28 16.68
CA ILE A 8 -7.79 -79.14 17.28
C ILE A 8 -6.70 -79.56 16.28
N THR A 9 -5.57 -78.89 15.97
CA THR A 9 -4.87 -77.61 16.24
C THR A 9 -3.52 -77.74 15.51
N VAL A 10 -2.94 -76.69 14.89
CA VAL A 10 -1.47 -76.60 14.74
C VAL A 10 -0.96 -75.13 14.83
N PHE A 11 -0.07 -74.96 15.80
CA PHE A 11 0.96 -73.96 16.13
C PHE A 11 1.47 -72.96 15.06
N ILE A 12 1.66 -71.71 15.50
CA ILE A 12 2.84 -70.90 15.12
C ILE A 12 3.40 -70.22 16.38
N SER A 13 4.68 -70.48 16.64
CA SER A 13 5.46 -70.10 17.82
C SER A 13 5.95 -68.65 17.77
N LEU A 14 5.93 -67.99 18.94
CA LEU A 14 6.69 -66.77 19.22
C LEU A 14 8.19 -67.08 19.34
N PHE A 15 9.02 -66.21 18.75
CA PHE A 15 10.39 -66.00 19.21
C PHE A 15 10.66 -64.50 19.38
N VAL A 16 11.06 -64.14 20.60
CA VAL A 16 11.54 -62.84 21.02
C VAL A 16 13.06 -62.82 20.85
N ILE A 17 13.59 -61.83 20.12
CA ILE A 17 14.99 -61.39 20.23
C ILE A 17 14.98 -59.86 20.20
N GLY A 18 15.42 -59.24 21.29
CA GLY A 18 15.60 -57.79 21.40
C GLY A 18 16.95 -57.35 20.84
N TRP A 19 16.99 -56.17 20.22
CA TRP A 19 18.23 -55.47 19.86
C TRP A 19 18.07 -53.96 20.13
N LEU A 20 19.05 -53.42 20.85
CA LEU A 20 19.23 -52.01 21.15
C LEU A 20 19.81 -51.24 19.94
N SER A 21 19.39 -49.98 19.79
CA SER A 21 20.19 -48.82 19.35
C SER A 21 20.95 -48.87 18.00
N LEU A 22 20.45 -48.11 17.01
CA LEU A 22 21.13 -46.99 16.33
C LEU A 22 20.25 -46.55 15.14
N ARG A 23 19.60 -45.38 15.25
CA ARG A 23 18.87 -44.77 14.12
C ARG A 23 19.89 -44.18 13.16
N ASN A 24 20.03 -44.80 11.99
CA ASN A 24 20.90 -44.31 10.92
C ASN A 24 20.16 -43.19 10.15
N THR A 25 20.50 -41.94 10.44
CA THR A 25 20.12 -40.76 9.67
C THR A 25 20.96 -40.74 8.38
N SER A 26 20.34 -41.01 7.22
CA SER A 26 21.03 -40.82 5.95
C SER A 26 21.09 -39.33 5.61
N SER A 27 22.17 -38.68 6.04
CA SER A 27 22.62 -37.40 5.50
C SER A 27 23.15 -37.61 4.08
N GLN A 28 22.34 -37.30 3.08
CA GLN A 28 22.85 -37.03 1.74
C GLN A 28 23.47 -35.63 1.79
N ASN A 29 24.80 -35.59 1.93
CA ASN A 29 25.63 -34.40 1.81
C ASN A 29 25.53 -33.87 0.37
N ALA A 30 24.50 -33.10 0.08
CA ALA A 30 24.67 -31.98 -0.83
C ALA A 30 25.53 -30.97 -0.07
N THR A 31 26.76 -30.79 -0.53
CA THR A 31 27.57 -29.61 -0.18
C THR A 31 26.80 -28.38 -0.65
N TYR A 32 25.86 -27.94 0.17
CA TYR A 32 25.36 -26.58 0.16
C TYR A 32 26.57 -25.72 0.48
N GLN A 33 27.21 -25.20 -0.57
CA GLN A 33 27.85 -23.91 -0.40
C GLN A 33 26.73 -22.97 0.00
N LYS A 34 26.65 -22.70 1.31
CA LYS A 34 26.00 -21.52 1.85
C LYS A 34 26.65 -20.35 1.12
N ILE A 35 26.01 -19.89 0.04
CA ILE A 35 26.36 -18.62 -0.57
C ILE A 35 26.30 -17.64 0.58
N ALA A 36 27.42 -16.99 0.87
CA ALA A 36 27.50 -16.03 1.95
C ALA A 36 26.40 -15.00 1.75
N THR A 37 25.43 -14.97 2.67
CA THR A 37 24.51 -13.86 2.87
C THR A 37 25.35 -12.71 3.41
N VAL A 38 26.08 -12.04 2.53
CA VAL A 38 26.51 -10.68 2.86
C VAL A 38 25.23 -9.87 2.74
N ASP A 39 24.55 -9.65 3.86
CA ASP A 39 23.45 -8.69 3.91
C ASP A 39 24.05 -7.34 3.52
N ASN A 40 23.87 -6.97 2.25
CA ASN A 40 24.34 -5.70 1.74
C ASN A 40 23.78 -4.62 2.66
N SER A 41 24.66 -3.78 3.18
CA SER A 41 24.26 -2.68 4.04
C SER A 41 25.03 -1.44 3.67
N CYS A 42 24.40 -0.29 3.87
CA CYS A 42 25.04 0.99 3.67
C CYS A 42 24.72 1.93 4.82
N ASP A 43 25.61 2.90 5.02
CA ASP A 43 25.30 4.05 5.84
C ASP A 43 24.53 5.09 5.01
N CYS A 44 23.25 5.24 5.31
CA CYS A 44 22.39 6.21 4.66
C CYS A 44 22.80 7.67 4.99
N TYR A 45 23.53 7.87 6.09
CA TYR A 45 23.88 9.20 6.60
C TYR A 45 25.39 9.34 6.89
N SER A 46 26.24 9.46 5.86
CA SER A 46 27.72 9.50 6.06
C SER A 46 28.33 10.88 6.28
N THR A 47 27.54 11.91 6.60
CA THR A 47 28.12 13.21 6.94
C THR A 47 28.75 13.19 8.34
N SER A 48 28.43 12.19 9.19
CA SER A 48 29.12 11.96 10.46
C SER A 48 29.09 10.48 10.87
N PRO A 49 30.25 9.89 11.25
CA PRO A 49 30.32 8.52 11.81
C PRO A 49 29.55 8.35 13.13
N LEU A 50 29.28 9.44 13.85
CA LEU A 50 28.58 9.43 15.14
C LEU A 50 27.05 9.28 15.01
N THR A 51 26.53 9.43 13.78
CA THR A 51 25.09 9.42 13.47
C THR A 51 24.77 8.41 12.37
N LYS A 52 25.55 7.33 12.29
CA LYS A 52 25.41 6.28 11.28
C LYS A 52 24.00 5.68 11.29
N ILE A 53 23.32 5.68 10.15
CA ILE A 53 22.04 4.99 9.98
C ILE A 53 22.25 3.84 9.01
N VAL A 54 22.39 2.64 9.57
CA VAL A 54 22.61 1.43 8.78
C VAL A 54 21.30 0.98 8.17
N ILE A 55 21.24 1.02 6.84
CA ILE A 55 20.17 0.38 6.08
C ILE A 55 20.67 -1.00 5.65
N ASN A 56 19.92 -2.03 6.03
CA ASN A 56 20.13 -3.39 5.57
C ASN A 56 19.23 -3.66 4.36
N PHE A 57 19.80 -4.17 3.28
CA PHE A 57 19.06 -4.57 2.10
C PHE A 57 18.51 -5.98 2.32
N ASN A 58 17.34 -6.06 2.95
CA ASN A 58 16.57 -7.28 3.16
C ASN A 58 15.07 -6.96 3.30
N GLY A 59 14.25 -8.00 3.42
CA GLY A 59 12.80 -7.88 3.59
C GLY A 59 12.32 -7.61 5.01
N ASN A 60 13.21 -7.26 5.95
CA ASN A 60 12.82 -6.99 7.33
C ASN A 60 12.39 -5.52 7.46
N VAL A 61 11.07 -5.30 7.45
CA VAL A 61 10.49 -3.97 7.65
C VAL A 61 10.85 -3.49 9.06
N PRO A 62 11.49 -2.30 9.22
CA PRO A 62 11.79 -1.78 10.54
C PRO A 62 10.49 -1.45 11.27
N GLY A 63 10.47 -1.59 12.60
CA GLY A 63 9.31 -1.16 13.40
C GLY A 63 9.39 0.26 13.92
N ASP A 64 10.60 0.80 14.07
CA ASP A 64 10.80 2.20 14.47
C ASP A 64 12.26 2.58 14.17
N LEU A 65 12.57 3.86 14.34
CA LEU A 65 13.93 4.36 14.50
C LEU A 65 14.19 4.61 15.99
N LEU A 66 15.43 4.49 16.46
CA LEU A 66 15.78 4.75 17.87
C LEU A 66 15.32 6.15 18.33
N SER A 67 15.47 7.14 17.46
CA SER A 67 14.93 8.49 17.63
C SER A 67 14.85 9.21 16.29
N PHE A 68 13.88 10.11 16.15
CA PHE A 68 13.80 11.06 15.03
C PHE A 68 14.24 12.42 15.55
N THR A 69 15.40 12.90 15.10
CA THR A 69 15.99 14.18 15.56
C THR A 69 16.20 15.18 14.43
N ASN A 70 16.23 14.72 13.18
CA ASN A 70 16.40 15.55 11.98
C ASN A 70 15.78 14.87 10.75
N GLN A 71 15.70 15.64 9.66
CA GLN A 71 15.08 15.21 8.41
C GLN A 71 15.81 14.03 7.77
N SER A 72 17.15 14.07 7.75
CA SER A 72 17.96 12.95 7.26
C SER A 72 17.65 11.61 7.92
N GLN A 73 17.42 11.58 9.24
CA GLN A 73 17.01 10.38 9.95
C GLN A 73 15.66 9.84 9.47
N ALA A 74 14.67 10.72 9.32
CA ALA A 74 13.36 10.36 8.78
C ALA A 74 13.46 9.84 7.34
N ASN A 75 14.25 10.50 6.50
CA ASN A 75 14.51 10.10 5.12
C ASN A 75 15.20 8.73 5.01
N CYS A 76 16.16 8.44 5.90
CA CYS A 76 16.82 7.14 5.95
C CYS A 76 15.89 6.03 6.44
N PHE A 77 15.05 6.30 7.44
CA PHE A 77 14.01 5.37 7.86
C PHE A 77 13.07 5.03 6.69
N ALA A 78 12.59 6.04 5.95
CA ALA A 78 11.75 5.85 4.78
C ALA A 78 12.42 5.02 3.67
N TRP A 79 13.72 5.19 3.43
CA TRP A 79 14.45 4.36 2.47
C TRP A 79 14.61 2.91 2.93
N GLN A 80 14.80 2.68 4.23
CA GLN A 80 14.80 1.32 4.80
C GLN A 80 13.43 0.65 4.64
N GLU A 81 12.35 1.39 4.88
CA GLU A 81 10.98 0.94 4.60
C GLU A 81 10.79 0.62 3.11
N PHE A 82 11.17 1.54 2.22
CA PHE A 82 11.01 1.35 0.78
C PHE A 82 11.72 0.08 0.29
N ILE A 83 12.96 -0.17 0.72
CA ILE A 83 13.71 -1.37 0.34
C ILE A 83 13.05 -2.64 0.88
N SER A 84 12.70 -2.66 2.16
CA SER A 84 12.12 -3.84 2.81
C SER A 84 10.72 -4.17 2.31
N LEU A 85 9.88 -3.16 2.10
CA LEU A 85 8.53 -3.31 1.55
C LEU A 85 8.56 -3.76 0.10
N ASN A 86 9.54 -3.31 -0.69
CA ASN A 86 9.72 -3.75 -2.07
C ASN A 86 10.58 -5.01 -2.23
N TRP A 87 10.87 -5.71 -1.13
CA TRP A 87 11.66 -6.93 -1.19
C TRP A 87 10.92 -8.03 -1.96
N PRO A 88 11.62 -8.82 -2.81
CA PRO A 88 10.98 -9.91 -3.56
C PRO A 88 10.38 -10.96 -2.63
N THR A 89 9.17 -11.42 -2.96
CA THR A 89 8.49 -12.50 -2.22
C THR A 89 8.97 -13.89 -2.63
N THR A 90 9.59 -14.00 -3.80
CA THR A 90 10.12 -15.25 -4.34
C THR A 90 11.61 -15.40 -4.04
N LYS A 91 12.01 -16.51 -3.40
CA LYS A 91 13.40 -16.76 -2.95
C LYS A 91 14.46 -16.71 -4.06
N SER A 92 14.08 -16.92 -5.32
CA SER A 92 14.99 -16.93 -6.47
C SER A 92 15.15 -15.58 -7.15
N ALA A 93 14.31 -14.58 -6.83
CA ALA A 93 14.36 -13.27 -7.47
C ALA A 93 15.36 -12.36 -6.72
N SER A 94 16.10 -11.57 -7.49
CA SER A 94 16.93 -10.50 -6.96
C SER A 94 16.08 -9.28 -6.60
N PHE A 95 16.65 -8.33 -5.87
CA PHE A 95 15.96 -7.10 -5.51
C PHE A 95 15.74 -6.21 -6.75
N GLY A 96 14.52 -6.25 -7.30
CA GLY A 96 14.08 -5.40 -8.40
C GLY A 96 14.53 -5.85 -9.78
N ASP A 97 14.51 -7.16 -10.09
CA ASP A 97 14.87 -7.66 -11.41
C ASP A 97 14.00 -7.03 -12.54
N PRO A 98 14.60 -6.53 -13.64
CA PRO A 98 13.85 -5.95 -14.75
C PRO A 98 12.87 -6.93 -15.38
N GLY A 99 11.63 -6.47 -15.57
CA GLY A 99 10.56 -7.30 -16.15
C GLY A 99 9.95 -8.32 -15.20
N ASP A 100 10.41 -8.39 -13.94
CA ASP A 100 9.73 -9.19 -12.94
C ASP A 100 8.35 -8.59 -12.64
N THR A 101 7.32 -9.44 -12.74
CA THR A 101 5.93 -9.10 -12.45
C THR A 101 5.40 -9.76 -11.18
N ASN A 102 6.24 -10.52 -10.46
CA ASN A 102 5.87 -11.12 -9.20
C ASN A 102 5.63 -10.03 -8.14
N PRO A 103 4.66 -10.23 -7.23
CA PRO A 103 4.44 -9.29 -6.13
C PRO A 103 5.68 -9.10 -5.26
N VAL A 104 5.96 -7.85 -4.88
CA VAL A 104 6.87 -7.56 -3.76
C VAL A 104 6.14 -7.61 -2.42
N ALA A 105 6.86 -7.57 -1.30
CA ALA A 105 6.32 -7.83 0.03
C ALA A 105 5.05 -7.02 0.34
N TRP A 106 5.04 -5.70 0.12
CA TRP A 106 3.87 -4.87 0.41
C TRP A 106 2.66 -5.15 -0.51
N GLU A 107 2.87 -5.66 -1.72
CA GLU A 107 1.77 -5.99 -2.64
C GLU A 107 0.92 -7.16 -2.12
N THR A 108 1.48 -7.97 -1.22
CA THR A 108 0.81 -9.09 -0.53
C THR A 108 -0.04 -8.65 0.67
N TYR A 109 0.03 -7.38 1.05
CA TYR A 109 -0.76 -6.85 2.16
C TYR A 109 -2.26 -6.80 1.83
N MET A 110 -3.08 -6.75 2.88
CA MET A 110 -4.53 -6.79 2.77
C MET A 110 -5.06 -5.53 2.06
N PRO A 111 -5.78 -5.64 0.94
CA PRO A 111 -6.46 -4.49 0.36
C PRO A 111 -7.56 -3.96 1.30
N GLU A 112 -7.74 -2.64 1.34
CA GLU A 112 -8.79 -1.99 2.15
C GLU A 112 -10.19 -2.60 1.90
N ASN A 113 -10.60 -2.69 0.64
CA ASN A 113 -11.90 -3.24 0.25
C ASN A 113 -12.06 -4.75 0.50
N VAL A 114 -10.97 -5.44 0.87
CA VAL A 114 -11.01 -6.83 1.34
C VAL A 114 -11.14 -6.87 2.86
N LEU A 115 -10.48 -5.96 3.58
CA LEU A 115 -10.62 -5.83 5.04
C LEU A 115 -12.01 -5.33 5.47
N PHE A 116 -12.56 -4.36 4.74
CA PHE A 116 -13.85 -3.74 5.05
C PHE A 116 -14.92 -4.23 4.06
N GLN A 117 -15.56 -5.33 4.42
CA GLN A 117 -16.60 -5.95 3.58
C GLN A 117 -17.96 -5.23 3.73
N PRO A 118 -18.82 -5.31 2.69
CA PRO A 118 -20.21 -4.89 2.79
C PRO A 118 -20.93 -5.45 4.02
N GLU A 119 -21.87 -4.68 4.56
CA GLU A 119 -22.66 -5.03 5.75
C GLU A 119 -21.83 -5.27 7.03
N GLY A 120 -20.52 -4.94 7.04
CA GLY A 120 -19.66 -5.08 8.21
C GLY A 120 -19.47 -6.54 8.65
N VAL A 121 -19.49 -7.48 7.70
CA VAL A 121 -19.22 -8.90 7.96
C VAL A 121 -17.74 -9.12 8.28
N PRO A 122 -17.39 -10.19 9.03
CA PRO A 122 -15.99 -10.53 9.26
C PRO A 122 -15.22 -10.66 7.94
N PRO A 123 -14.03 -10.05 7.83
CA PRO A 123 -13.20 -10.17 6.63
C PRO A 123 -12.68 -11.61 6.47
N PRO A 124 -12.23 -11.98 5.26
CA PRO A 124 -11.53 -13.24 5.03
C PRO A 124 -10.16 -13.25 5.73
N GLU A 125 -9.55 -14.43 5.79
CA GLU A 125 -8.21 -14.61 6.37
C GLU A 125 -7.13 -13.80 5.64
N TRP A 126 -6.06 -13.46 6.36
CA TRP A 126 -4.88 -12.79 5.81
C TRP A 126 -4.33 -13.52 4.58
N GLY A 127 -3.86 -12.75 3.59
CA GLY A 127 -3.42 -13.27 2.29
C GLY A 127 -4.54 -13.33 1.24
N THR A 128 -5.78 -13.04 1.61
CA THR A 128 -6.86 -12.83 0.63
C THR A 128 -6.71 -11.47 -0.04
N LEU A 129 -6.50 -11.42 -1.36
CA LEU A 129 -6.25 -10.18 -2.09
C LEU A 129 -7.43 -9.67 -2.93
N VAL A 130 -8.56 -10.39 -2.92
CA VAL A 130 -9.76 -10.05 -3.69
C VAL A 130 -11.00 -10.36 -2.86
N SER A 131 -11.96 -9.45 -2.86
CA SER A 131 -13.23 -9.63 -2.15
C SER A 131 -14.12 -10.67 -2.84
N GLN A 132 -15.05 -11.26 -2.09
CA GLN A 132 -15.96 -12.27 -2.62
C GLN A 132 -16.84 -11.74 -3.77
N GLU A 133 -17.21 -10.45 -3.72
CA GLU A 133 -17.95 -9.78 -4.79
C GLU A 133 -17.18 -9.81 -6.11
N TYR A 134 -15.91 -9.38 -6.09
CA TYR A 134 -15.08 -9.36 -7.29
C TYR A 134 -14.66 -10.75 -7.74
N ALA A 135 -14.40 -11.67 -6.80
CA ALA A 135 -14.13 -13.07 -7.11
C ALA A 135 -15.26 -13.71 -7.94
N SER A 136 -16.51 -13.32 -7.68
CA SER A 136 -17.67 -13.78 -8.44
C SER A 136 -17.69 -13.22 -9.87
N LYS A 137 -17.31 -11.95 -10.06
CA LYS A 137 -17.20 -11.32 -11.40
C LYS A 137 -16.11 -11.96 -12.25
N PHE A 138 -15.00 -12.44 -11.68
CA PHE A 138 -13.96 -13.11 -12.46
C PHE A 138 -14.42 -14.44 -13.08
N LYS A 139 -15.24 -15.21 -12.36
CA LYS A 139 -15.78 -16.49 -12.87
C LYS A 139 -16.63 -16.28 -14.13
N THR A 140 -17.41 -15.21 -14.18
CA THR A 140 -18.27 -14.89 -15.32
C THR A 140 -17.50 -14.30 -16.50
N SER A 141 -16.39 -13.59 -16.25
CA SER A 141 -15.62 -12.87 -17.29
C SER A 141 -14.53 -13.68 -17.99
N ARG A 142 -14.35 -14.98 -17.65
CA ARG A 142 -13.27 -15.85 -18.17
C ARG A 142 -11.85 -15.26 -17.99
N LEU A 143 -11.66 -14.39 -17.00
CA LEU A 143 -10.37 -13.78 -16.72
C LEU A 143 -9.49 -14.73 -15.88
N GLN A 144 -8.22 -14.82 -16.24
CA GLN A 144 -7.23 -15.57 -15.46
C GLN A 144 -6.76 -14.74 -14.27
N PHE A 145 -7.51 -14.80 -13.17
CA PHE A 145 -7.07 -14.23 -11.91
C PHE A 145 -6.24 -15.27 -11.13
N ASN A 146 -5.00 -14.93 -10.79
CA ASN A 146 -4.19 -15.70 -9.86
C ASN A 146 -3.92 -14.84 -8.62
N PRO A 147 -4.47 -15.18 -7.43
CA PRO A 147 -4.31 -14.37 -6.22
C PRO A 147 -2.86 -14.19 -5.77
N SER A 148 -1.92 -15.03 -6.23
CA SER A 148 -0.51 -14.90 -5.91
C SER A 148 0.30 -14.15 -6.97
N LYS A 149 -0.29 -13.79 -8.11
CA LYS A 149 0.43 -13.17 -9.26
C LYS A 149 -0.28 -11.99 -9.89
N THR A 150 -1.54 -11.77 -9.56
CA THR A 150 -2.38 -10.77 -10.20
C THR A 150 -3.08 -9.97 -9.11
N LYS A 151 -3.06 -8.64 -9.23
CA LYS A 151 -3.82 -7.75 -8.35
C LYS A 151 -5.10 -7.27 -9.04
N LEU A 152 -6.06 -6.84 -8.23
CA LEU A 152 -7.26 -6.16 -8.70
C LEU A 152 -7.15 -4.67 -8.41
N LEU A 153 -7.29 -3.85 -9.44
CA LEU A 153 -7.28 -2.40 -9.35
C LEU A 153 -8.65 -1.85 -9.78
N THR A 154 -9.31 -1.15 -8.85
CA THR A 154 -10.67 -0.63 -9.06
C THR A 154 -10.74 0.89 -8.94
N PHE A 155 -9.72 1.53 -8.36
CA PHE A 155 -9.68 2.97 -8.17
C PHE A 155 -9.02 3.63 -9.38
N ALA A 156 -9.83 4.12 -10.32
CA ALA A 156 -9.35 4.84 -11.50
C ALA A 156 -9.04 6.33 -11.23
N ALA A 157 -9.38 6.80 -10.03
CA ALA A 157 -9.06 8.12 -9.52
C ALA A 157 -8.62 7.97 -8.05
N LYS A 158 -7.94 8.98 -7.51
CA LYS A 158 -7.45 8.96 -6.12
C LYS A 158 -8.56 8.72 -5.09
N PHE A 159 -9.77 9.16 -5.44
CA PHE A 159 -11.02 9.00 -4.71
C PHE A 159 -12.13 8.80 -5.76
N ASP A 160 -12.93 7.74 -5.69
CA ASP A 160 -13.96 7.46 -6.69
C ASP A 160 -15.19 8.35 -6.48
N VAL A 161 -15.82 8.74 -7.58
CA VAL A 161 -17.05 9.54 -7.67
C VAL A 161 -18.27 8.62 -7.77
N LYS A 162 -18.05 7.31 -7.89
CA LYS A 162 -19.05 6.24 -7.86
C LYS A 162 -18.71 5.13 -6.85
N ASP A 163 -18.00 5.45 -5.77
CA ASP A 163 -18.02 4.61 -4.57
C ASP A 163 -19.45 4.57 -4.00
N THR A 164 -20.24 3.60 -4.46
CA THR A 164 -21.55 3.26 -3.88
C THR A 164 -21.44 2.61 -2.49
N VAL A 165 -20.26 2.68 -1.85
CA VAL A 165 -20.13 2.59 -0.40
C VAL A 165 -20.30 4.01 0.17
N LYS A 166 -21.51 4.32 0.64
CA LYS A 166 -21.78 5.48 1.49
C LYS A 166 -20.69 5.57 2.57
N GLY A 167 -19.80 6.56 2.53
CA GLY A 167 -18.90 6.83 3.66
C GLY A 167 -17.64 7.64 3.39
N LEU A 168 -17.04 7.58 2.19
CA LEU A 168 -15.89 8.45 1.90
C LEU A 168 -16.40 9.85 1.55
N ASN A 169 -16.35 10.76 2.51
CA ASN A 169 -16.72 12.15 2.32
C ASN A 169 -15.75 12.80 1.29
N PRO A 170 -16.23 13.23 0.10
CA PRO A 170 -15.41 13.88 -0.93
C PRO A 170 -14.74 15.20 -0.49
N ASN A 171 -15.01 15.66 0.73
CA ASN A 171 -14.55 16.94 1.27
C ASN A 171 -13.05 17.04 1.57
N GLN A 172 -12.24 15.97 1.43
CA GLN A 172 -10.99 15.90 2.18
C GLN A 172 -9.65 15.92 1.43
N ALA A 173 -9.51 15.79 0.09
CA ALA A 173 -8.15 15.87 -0.52
C ALA A 173 -8.02 15.92 -2.07
N ALA A 174 -9.10 16.09 -2.83
CA ALA A 174 -9.06 16.22 -4.29
C ALA A 174 -10.01 17.35 -4.72
N PRO A 175 -9.88 17.94 -5.92
CA PRO A 175 -10.73 19.07 -6.31
C PRO A 175 -12.21 18.71 -6.12
N PHE A 176 -12.87 19.41 -5.18
CA PHE A 176 -14.22 19.12 -4.75
C PHE A 176 -15.20 19.14 -5.93
N GLY A 177 -16.00 18.08 -6.07
CA GLY A 177 -17.03 17.98 -7.11
C GLY A 177 -16.47 17.98 -8.55
N LYS A 178 -15.17 17.72 -8.73
CA LYS A 178 -14.53 17.64 -10.04
C LYS A 178 -13.92 16.26 -10.29
N PRO A 179 -13.80 15.84 -11.56
CA PRO A 179 -13.02 14.67 -11.93
C PRO A 179 -11.55 14.80 -11.48
N ASN A 180 -10.94 13.69 -11.11
CA ASN A 180 -9.62 13.62 -10.46
C ASN A 180 -8.83 12.35 -10.86
N TRP A 181 -9.10 11.82 -12.05
CA TRP A 181 -8.30 10.75 -12.66
C TRP A 181 -7.03 11.33 -13.29
N LEU A 182 -5.97 10.52 -13.42
CA LEU A 182 -4.70 10.95 -14.01
C LEU A 182 -4.37 10.11 -15.25
N GLY A 183 -4.25 10.77 -16.40
CA GLY A 183 -3.84 10.14 -17.66
C GLY A 183 -2.37 10.41 -17.98
N ALA A 184 -1.62 9.35 -18.28
CA ALA A 184 -0.22 9.43 -18.66
C ALA A 184 -0.02 9.83 -20.14
N GLN A 185 1.20 10.26 -20.49
CA GLN A 185 1.57 10.67 -21.85
C GLN A 185 1.51 9.51 -22.87
N ASN A 186 1.58 8.26 -22.41
CA ASN A 186 1.32 7.06 -23.21
C ASN A 186 -0.19 6.81 -23.47
N LYS A 187 -1.06 7.76 -23.10
CA LYS A 187 -2.52 7.70 -23.26
C LYS A 187 -3.18 6.57 -22.48
N THR A 188 -2.58 6.14 -21.38
CA THR A 188 -3.19 5.17 -20.46
C THR A 188 -3.58 5.81 -19.13
N ASN A 189 -4.39 5.09 -18.35
CA ASN A 189 -4.83 5.55 -17.04
C ASN A 189 -3.80 5.24 -15.94
N VAL A 190 -3.86 6.01 -14.86
CA VAL A 190 -3.26 5.68 -13.56
C VAL A 190 -4.33 5.11 -12.64
N TRP A 191 -3.97 4.00 -11.99
CA TRP A 191 -4.79 3.28 -11.04
C TRP A 191 -4.23 3.44 -9.64
N TYR A 192 -5.10 3.42 -8.65
CA TYR A 192 -4.72 3.53 -7.25
C TYR A 192 -5.10 2.27 -6.47
N GLU A 193 -4.38 2.01 -5.39
CA GLU A 193 -4.73 0.97 -4.42
C GLU A 193 -4.31 1.39 -3.02
N ILE A 194 -5.02 0.88 -2.01
CA ILE A 194 -4.71 1.01 -0.59
C ILE A 194 -4.44 -0.38 -0.02
N LYS A 195 -3.33 -0.51 0.71
CA LYS A 195 -2.83 -1.79 1.25
C LYS A 195 -2.51 -1.62 2.73
N LEU A 196 -2.93 -2.59 3.55
CA LEU A 196 -2.87 -2.55 5.00
C LEU A 196 -2.08 -3.75 5.51
N ASN A 197 -1.03 -3.50 6.29
CA ASN A 197 -0.15 -4.57 6.76
C ASN A 197 -0.83 -5.49 7.79
N TYR A 198 -0.12 -6.54 8.20
CA TYR A 198 -0.68 -7.56 9.10
C TYR A 198 -1.07 -7.01 10.47
N ASP A 199 -0.29 -6.08 11.03
CA ASP A 199 -0.58 -5.48 12.33
C ASP A 199 -1.83 -4.60 12.27
N TYR A 200 -2.04 -3.86 11.17
CA TYR A 200 -3.29 -3.15 10.90
C TYR A 200 -4.47 -4.13 10.80
N TYR A 201 -4.35 -5.15 9.94
CA TYR A 201 -5.38 -6.18 9.75
C TYR A 201 -5.77 -6.83 11.09
N LYS A 202 -4.78 -7.25 11.86
CA LYS A 202 -4.97 -7.93 13.14
C LYS A 202 -5.70 -7.02 14.14
N PHE A 203 -5.30 -5.75 14.23
CA PHE A 203 -5.97 -4.78 15.08
C PHE A 203 -7.46 -4.64 14.73
N VAL A 204 -7.78 -4.52 13.44
CA VAL A 204 -9.18 -4.42 12.98
C VAL A 204 -9.97 -5.69 13.27
N VAL A 205 -9.40 -6.86 12.98
CA VAL A 205 -10.09 -8.14 13.16
C VAL A 205 -10.30 -8.50 14.63
N ASP A 206 -9.26 -8.38 15.46
CA ASP A 206 -9.31 -8.74 16.88
C ASP A 206 -10.33 -7.89 17.66
N ASN A 207 -10.47 -6.62 17.28
CA ASN A 207 -11.42 -5.70 17.92
C ASN A 207 -12.80 -5.67 17.24
N GLY A 208 -12.99 -6.35 16.11
CA GLY A 208 -14.24 -6.31 15.35
C GLY A 208 -14.50 -4.98 14.63
N TYR A 209 -13.48 -4.14 14.44
CA TYR A 209 -13.58 -2.82 13.84
C TYR A 209 -13.82 -2.83 12.32
N TYR A 210 -13.91 -4.00 11.69
CA TYR A 210 -14.47 -4.10 10.33
C TYR A 210 -15.98 -3.77 10.28
N ASN A 211 -16.64 -3.67 11.44
CA ASN A 211 -18.05 -3.32 11.59
C ASN A 211 -18.20 -1.96 12.27
N ALA A 212 -18.95 -1.03 11.65
CA ALA A 212 -19.15 0.31 12.17
C ALA A 212 -19.86 0.32 13.54
N ILE A 213 -20.82 -0.59 13.77
CA ILE A 213 -21.50 -0.69 15.07
C ILE A 213 -20.49 -0.99 16.18
N THR A 214 -19.54 -1.90 15.93
CA THR A 214 -18.49 -2.22 16.91
C THR A 214 -17.56 -1.05 17.18
N GLN A 215 -17.20 -0.26 16.16
CA GLN A 215 -16.43 0.96 16.36
C GLN A 215 -17.17 1.94 17.29
N HIS A 216 -18.45 2.17 17.01
CA HIS A 216 -19.32 3.03 17.81
C HIS A 216 -19.51 2.51 19.25
N ASP A 217 -19.76 1.21 19.43
CA ASP A 217 -19.89 0.59 20.74
C ASP A 217 -18.60 0.72 21.58
N SER A 218 -17.42 0.66 20.95
CA SER A 218 -16.13 0.85 21.64
C SER A 218 -15.92 2.30 22.08
N VAL A 219 -16.18 3.27 21.21
CA VAL A 219 -16.00 4.69 21.55
C VAL A 219 -17.01 5.14 22.62
N GLN A 220 -18.24 4.63 22.59
CA GLN A 220 -19.22 4.88 23.67
C GLN A 220 -18.77 4.32 25.03
N LYS A 221 -17.97 3.25 25.05
CA LYS A 221 -17.34 2.70 26.26
C LYS A 221 -16.07 3.44 26.67
N GLY A 222 -15.72 4.52 25.99
CA GLY A 222 -14.52 5.30 26.27
C GLY A 222 -13.22 4.65 25.75
N VAL A 223 -13.31 3.73 24.78
CA VAL A 223 -12.14 3.12 24.13
C VAL A 223 -11.83 3.84 22.81
N PRO A 224 -10.68 4.52 22.69
CA PRO A 224 -10.27 5.16 21.44
C PRO A 224 -9.84 4.13 20.39
N ILE A 225 -9.83 4.55 19.12
CA ILE A 225 -9.17 3.80 18.05
C ILE A 225 -7.70 4.22 18.06
N ASN A 226 -6.81 3.31 18.44
CA ASN A 226 -5.36 3.52 18.41
C ASN A 226 -4.71 2.33 17.72
N PHE A 227 -4.23 2.51 16.49
CA PHE A 227 -3.50 1.49 15.75
C PHE A 227 -2.20 1.10 16.48
N PRO A 228 -1.74 -0.15 16.30
CA PRO A 228 -0.54 -0.64 16.96
C PRO A 228 0.69 0.15 16.52
N GLN A 229 1.43 0.71 17.48
CA GLN A 229 2.72 1.34 17.25
C GLN A 229 3.81 0.28 17.07
N GLY A 230 4.71 0.54 16.11
CA GLY A 230 5.97 -0.17 15.92
C GLY A 230 7.00 0.13 17.00
N VAL A 231 7.99 -0.76 17.17
CA VAL A 231 9.02 -0.69 18.22
C VAL A 231 10.39 -0.81 17.58
N TYR A 232 11.34 -0.01 18.03
CA TYR A 232 12.73 -0.09 17.58
C TYR A 232 13.29 -1.49 17.84
N ASN A 233 13.78 -2.17 16.79
CA ASN A 233 14.21 -3.58 16.80
C ASN A 233 13.14 -4.57 17.33
N GLY A 234 11.86 -4.24 17.16
CA GLY A 234 10.74 -5.05 17.64
C GLY A 234 9.65 -5.23 16.58
N LYS A 235 8.40 -5.22 17.04
CA LYS A 235 7.22 -5.34 16.17
C LYS A 235 7.17 -4.19 15.16
N VAL A 236 6.62 -4.47 13.97
CA VAL A 236 6.54 -3.50 12.88
C VAL A 236 5.57 -2.38 13.24
N GLY A 237 4.36 -2.68 13.72
CA GLY A 237 3.33 -1.65 13.89
C GLY A 237 2.48 -1.49 12.64
N ALA A 238 1.45 -0.65 12.71
CA ALA A 238 0.52 -0.45 11.61
C ALA A 238 1.18 0.33 10.46
N ILE A 239 1.08 -0.25 9.26
CA ILE A 239 1.47 0.40 8.00
C ILE A 239 0.25 0.45 7.08
N GLU A 240 -0.02 1.64 6.56
CA GLU A 240 -0.95 1.91 5.48
C GLU A 240 -0.15 2.37 4.26
N LEU A 241 -0.39 1.74 3.10
CA LEU A 241 0.21 2.16 1.84
C LEU A 241 -0.86 2.63 0.89
N LYS A 242 -0.52 3.65 0.11
CA LYS A 242 -1.27 4.03 -1.09
C LYS A 242 -0.31 4.00 -2.28
N ALA A 243 -0.70 3.35 -3.37
CA ALA A 243 0.15 3.25 -4.55
C ALA A 243 -0.57 3.80 -5.79
N ALA A 244 0.22 4.35 -6.72
CA ALA A 244 -0.20 4.80 -8.03
C ALA A 244 0.49 3.95 -9.11
N TRP A 245 -0.31 3.43 -10.04
CA TRP A 245 0.05 2.41 -11.01
C TRP A 245 -0.33 2.88 -12.42
N MET A 246 0.65 3.20 -13.24
CA MET A 246 0.45 3.57 -14.64
C MET A 246 0.35 2.30 -15.50
N GLU A 247 -0.64 2.18 -16.37
CA GLU A 247 -0.65 1.03 -17.29
C GLU A 247 0.54 1.07 -18.26
N VAL A 248 1.07 -0.13 -18.51
CA VAL A 248 2.10 -0.40 -19.50
C VAL A 248 1.45 -0.37 -20.88
N ASP A 249 2.05 0.39 -21.81
CA ASP A 249 1.62 0.41 -23.20
C ASP A 249 2.23 -0.76 -23.98
N THR A 250 3.18 -0.53 -24.88
CA THR A 250 3.91 -1.52 -25.65
C THR A 250 4.85 -2.30 -24.72
N PRO A 251 4.49 -3.53 -24.25
CA PRO A 251 5.23 -4.18 -23.16
C PRO A 251 6.65 -4.60 -23.55
N SER A 252 6.93 -4.71 -24.86
CA SER A 252 8.26 -5.00 -25.41
C SER A 252 9.22 -3.80 -25.37
N SER A 253 8.73 -2.59 -25.02
CA SER A 253 9.58 -1.40 -24.91
C SER A 253 10.62 -1.56 -23.79
N ALA A 254 11.87 -1.16 -24.07
CA ALA A 254 12.94 -1.19 -23.09
C ALA A 254 12.71 -0.22 -21.91
N LYS A 255 11.78 0.76 -22.04
CA LYS A 255 11.31 1.61 -20.95
C LYS A 255 10.91 0.78 -19.71
N TRP A 256 10.17 -0.31 -19.93
CA TRP A 256 9.58 -1.08 -18.84
C TRP A 256 10.59 -1.88 -18.02
N LYS A 257 11.86 -1.91 -18.44
CA LYS A 257 12.97 -2.45 -17.64
C LYS A 257 13.41 -1.53 -16.50
N GLN A 258 12.84 -0.33 -16.39
CA GLN A 258 13.15 0.64 -15.33
C GLN A 258 12.08 0.70 -14.23
N TYR A 259 10.97 -0.04 -14.39
CA TYR A 259 9.82 0.04 -13.50
C TYR A 259 9.59 -1.26 -12.76
N LYS A 260 9.11 -1.16 -11.51
CA LYS A 260 8.45 -2.28 -10.85
C LYS A 260 7.11 -2.54 -11.54
N LEU A 261 7.01 -3.68 -12.21
CA LEU A 261 5.81 -4.11 -12.94
C LEU A 261 4.96 -5.06 -12.11
N SER A 262 3.65 -5.06 -12.34
CA SER A 262 2.72 -6.06 -11.78
C SER A 262 1.62 -6.39 -12.78
N ASN A 263 1.23 -7.66 -12.84
CA ASN A 263 0.03 -8.06 -13.60
C ASN A 263 -1.21 -7.64 -12.82
N ALA A 264 -2.16 -7.01 -13.51
CA ALA A 264 -3.38 -6.51 -12.90
C ALA A 264 -4.62 -6.88 -13.71
N ILE A 265 -5.74 -6.99 -13.00
CA ILE A 265 -7.06 -6.87 -13.59
C ILE A 265 -7.62 -5.52 -13.16
N VAL A 266 -8.03 -4.71 -14.13
CA VAL A 266 -8.61 -3.39 -13.89
C VAL A 266 -10.10 -3.40 -14.17
N MET A 267 -10.89 -2.69 -13.36
CA MET A 267 -12.28 -2.38 -13.67
C MET A 267 -12.34 -1.08 -14.47
N ASP A 268 -12.47 -1.19 -15.79
CA ASP A 268 -12.48 -0.04 -16.69
C ASP A 268 -13.74 0.82 -16.46
N PRO A 269 -13.63 2.05 -15.96
CA PRO A 269 -14.79 2.90 -15.67
C PRO A 269 -15.54 3.34 -16.94
N TYR A 270 -14.88 3.39 -18.09
CA TYR A 270 -15.50 3.76 -19.36
C TYR A 270 -16.40 2.63 -19.88
N THR A 271 -15.94 1.38 -19.81
CA THR A 271 -16.71 0.24 -20.33
C THR A 271 -17.56 -0.47 -19.26
N GLY A 272 -17.22 -0.32 -17.98
CA GLY A 272 -17.77 -1.09 -16.87
C GLY A 272 -17.25 -2.53 -16.79
N ASN A 273 -16.30 -2.91 -17.65
CA ASN A 273 -15.81 -4.28 -17.78
C ASN A 273 -14.47 -4.48 -17.08
N LEU A 274 -14.23 -5.69 -16.62
CA LEU A 274 -12.93 -6.12 -16.13
C LEU A 274 -12.02 -6.49 -17.32
N ARG A 275 -10.75 -6.11 -17.26
CA ARG A 275 -9.74 -6.49 -18.27
C ARG A 275 -8.36 -6.72 -17.66
N ASN A 276 -7.59 -7.62 -18.26
CA ASN A 276 -6.19 -7.83 -17.91
C ASN A 276 -5.32 -6.68 -18.45
N THR A 277 -4.32 -6.30 -17.67
CA THR A 277 -3.28 -5.35 -18.09
C THR A 277 -2.00 -5.60 -17.27
N THR A 278 -0.90 -4.94 -17.66
CA THR A 278 0.30 -4.81 -16.84
C THR A 278 0.39 -3.36 -16.39
N VAL A 279 0.78 -3.16 -15.14
CA VAL A 279 0.96 -1.81 -14.57
C VAL A 279 2.37 -1.62 -14.06
N ALA A 280 2.84 -0.38 -14.08
CA ALA A 280 4.12 0.08 -13.58
C ALA A 280 3.91 1.01 -12.37
N LEU A 281 4.64 0.77 -11.28
CA LEU A 281 4.57 1.60 -10.08
C LEU A 281 5.17 2.98 -10.38
N VAL A 282 4.38 4.04 -10.17
CA VAL A 282 4.80 5.43 -10.42
C VAL A 282 4.74 6.31 -9.17
N GLY A 283 4.04 5.90 -8.13
CA GLY A 283 4.01 6.60 -6.84
C GLY A 283 3.64 5.67 -5.68
N LEU A 284 4.18 5.93 -4.50
CA LEU A 284 3.96 5.13 -3.30
C LEU A 284 4.01 6.01 -2.05
N HIS A 285 2.93 6.01 -1.28
CA HIS A 285 2.89 6.54 0.08
C HIS A 285 3.09 5.39 1.06
N ILE A 286 3.89 5.63 2.09
CA ILE A 286 4.10 4.74 3.22
C ILE A 286 3.77 5.55 4.48
N LEU A 287 2.69 5.15 5.13
CA LEU A 287 2.22 5.72 6.38
C LEU A 287 2.50 4.68 7.46
N HIS A 288 3.34 5.02 8.43
CA HIS A 288 3.79 4.06 9.43
C HIS A 288 3.71 4.62 10.84
N LYS A 289 2.96 3.94 11.71
CA LYS A 289 2.82 4.32 13.11
C LYS A 289 3.87 3.64 13.99
N THR A 290 4.67 4.43 14.69
CA THR A 290 5.75 3.94 15.56
C THR A 290 5.65 4.51 16.97
N GLN A 291 6.42 3.97 17.93
CA GLN A 291 6.45 4.48 19.31
C GLN A 291 7.02 5.89 19.38
N ASN A 292 8.07 6.15 18.60
CA ASN A 292 8.69 7.47 18.52
C ASN A 292 7.92 8.43 17.61
N GLN A 293 6.96 7.94 16.81
CA GLN A 293 6.10 8.73 15.94
C GLN A 293 4.63 8.24 16.01
N PRO A 294 3.92 8.46 17.13
CA PRO A 294 2.51 8.11 17.27
C PRO A 294 1.58 8.91 16.33
N THR A 295 2.02 10.08 15.88
CA THR A 295 1.39 10.88 14.82
C THR A 295 1.71 10.40 13.40
N TRP A 296 2.24 9.18 13.31
CA TRP A 296 2.70 8.51 12.10
C TRP A 296 3.88 9.21 11.41
N VAL A 297 4.70 8.41 10.72
CA VAL A 297 5.68 8.84 9.74
C VAL A 297 5.04 8.81 8.37
N TRP A 298 5.24 9.87 7.58
CA TRP A 298 4.58 10.08 6.30
C TRP A 298 5.61 10.15 5.18
N ALA A 299 5.92 9.03 4.55
CA ALA A 299 6.89 8.98 3.45
C ALA A 299 6.19 8.90 2.09
N THR A 300 6.74 9.58 1.09
CA THR A 300 6.26 9.44 -0.29
C THR A 300 7.39 9.31 -1.31
N PHE A 301 7.28 8.27 -2.14
CA PHE A 301 8.21 7.92 -3.19
C PHE A 301 7.55 8.01 -4.56
N GLU A 302 8.33 8.31 -5.59
CA GLU A 302 7.85 8.28 -6.97
C GLU A 302 8.95 7.85 -7.95
N HIS A 303 8.55 7.50 -9.16
CA HIS A 303 9.49 7.20 -10.23
C HIS A 303 10.12 8.49 -10.77
N ILE A 304 11.43 8.49 -11.03
CA ILE A 304 12.19 9.70 -11.45
C ILE A 304 11.68 10.28 -12.78
N ASP A 305 11.16 9.43 -13.67
CA ASP A 305 10.62 9.84 -14.97
C ASP A 305 9.17 10.34 -14.91
N ASN A 306 8.60 10.65 -13.74
CA ASN A 306 7.23 11.15 -13.68
C ASN A 306 7.07 12.54 -14.31
N VAL A 307 7.87 13.51 -13.83
CA VAL A 307 7.90 14.91 -14.27
C VAL A 307 9.31 15.49 -14.06
N PRO A 308 9.67 16.60 -14.73
CA PRO A 308 10.87 17.35 -14.40
C PRO A 308 10.84 17.85 -12.95
N ASP A 309 11.93 17.67 -12.20
CA ASP A 309 12.05 18.22 -10.83
C ASP A 309 12.31 19.73 -10.85
N VAL A 310 13.12 20.19 -11.80
CA VAL A 310 13.44 21.60 -12.03
C VAL A 310 13.20 21.99 -13.48
N ALA A 311 13.04 23.29 -13.73
CA ALA A 311 12.97 23.82 -15.08
C ALA A 311 14.23 23.42 -15.87
N ASN A 312 14.04 22.96 -17.11
CA ASN A 312 15.11 22.50 -18.01
C ASN A 312 15.86 21.24 -17.57
N ALA A 313 15.31 20.42 -16.66
CA ALA A 313 15.88 19.10 -16.39
C ALA A 313 15.98 18.27 -17.70
N PRO A 314 17.05 17.47 -17.88
CA PRO A 314 17.18 16.62 -19.06
C PRO A 314 15.97 15.70 -19.21
N THR A 315 15.40 15.67 -20.41
CA THR A 315 14.28 14.76 -20.70
C THR A 315 14.78 13.31 -20.66
N PRO A 316 14.10 12.40 -19.95
CA PRO A 316 14.44 10.97 -19.95
C PRO A 316 14.44 10.39 -21.36
N THR A 317 15.20 9.32 -21.58
CA THR A 317 15.31 8.64 -22.88
C THR A 317 13.95 8.29 -23.50
N TYR A 318 12.95 7.96 -22.66
CA TYR A 318 11.60 7.59 -23.09
C TYR A 318 10.55 8.68 -22.81
N GLY A 319 10.99 9.90 -22.53
CA GLY A 319 10.13 11.01 -22.09
C GLY A 319 9.59 10.83 -20.67
N TYR A 320 8.98 11.89 -20.16
CA TYR A 320 8.30 11.86 -18.86
C TYR A 320 6.93 11.17 -18.96
N ASN A 321 6.50 10.54 -17.87
CA ASN A 321 5.21 9.86 -17.78
C ASN A 321 4.03 10.82 -17.79
N PHE A 322 4.17 12.02 -17.19
CA PHE A 322 3.07 12.96 -16.99
C PHE A 322 3.36 14.38 -17.47
N TYR A 323 4.52 14.62 -18.08
CA TYR A 323 4.91 15.92 -18.61
C TYR A 323 5.34 15.83 -20.07
N ASN A 324 4.93 16.80 -20.88
CA ASN A 324 5.40 16.96 -22.25
C ASN A 324 5.57 18.44 -22.56
N ALA A 325 6.81 18.88 -22.79
CA ALA A 325 7.14 20.26 -23.14
C ALA A 325 6.42 20.73 -24.43
N ASN A 326 6.08 19.81 -25.32
CA ASN A 326 5.36 20.06 -26.58
C ASN A 326 3.88 19.64 -26.47
N CYS A 327 3.27 19.76 -25.29
CA CYS A 327 1.87 19.41 -25.10
C CYS A 327 0.95 20.14 -26.08
N THR A 328 -0.01 19.40 -26.64
CA THR A 328 -1.11 19.96 -27.43
C THR A 328 -2.46 19.63 -26.77
N PRO A 329 -3.40 20.60 -26.66
CA PRO A 329 -4.70 20.33 -26.09
C PRO A 329 -5.41 19.18 -26.81
N THR A 330 -5.97 18.24 -26.06
CA THR A 330 -6.57 17.02 -26.62
C THR A 330 -8.10 17.12 -26.60
N GLN A 331 -8.73 16.94 -27.75
CA GLN A 331 -10.19 16.86 -27.87
C GLN A 331 -10.69 15.45 -27.54
N VAL A 332 -11.68 15.33 -26.67
CA VAL A 332 -12.28 14.06 -26.25
C VAL A 332 -13.78 14.10 -26.51
N ALA A 333 -14.27 13.12 -27.28
CA ALA A 333 -15.69 12.89 -27.45
C ALA A 333 -16.27 12.12 -26.25
N LEU A 334 -17.32 12.67 -25.65
CA LEU A 334 -18.04 12.06 -24.54
C LEU A 334 -19.20 11.20 -25.06
N LYS A 335 -19.66 10.25 -24.24
CA LYS A 335 -20.82 9.39 -24.54
C LYS A 335 -22.12 10.14 -24.80
N ASN A 336 -22.25 11.36 -24.27
CA ASN A 336 -23.42 12.22 -24.49
C ASN A 336 -23.33 13.02 -25.81
N GLY A 337 -22.33 12.76 -26.66
CA GLY A 337 -22.12 13.44 -27.94
C GLY A 337 -21.44 14.80 -27.86
N LYS A 338 -21.15 15.32 -26.65
CA LYS A 338 -20.36 16.55 -26.48
C LYS A 338 -18.87 16.27 -26.68
N THR A 339 -18.14 17.30 -27.09
CA THR A 339 -16.67 17.28 -27.13
C THR A 339 -16.13 18.21 -26.06
N VAL A 340 -15.11 17.75 -25.33
CA VAL A 340 -14.41 18.54 -24.31
C VAL A 340 -12.91 18.60 -24.62
N THR A 341 -12.28 19.73 -24.29
CA THR A 341 -10.84 19.93 -24.45
C THR A 341 -10.13 19.65 -23.14
N VAL A 342 -9.17 18.71 -23.14
CA VAL A 342 -8.20 18.55 -22.06
C VAL A 342 -7.06 19.55 -22.28
N PRO A 343 -6.84 20.51 -21.37
CA PRO A 343 -5.86 21.56 -21.55
C PRO A 343 -4.42 21.06 -21.29
N CYS A 344 -3.45 21.85 -21.75
CA CYS A 344 -2.03 21.65 -21.42
C CYS A 344 -1.58 22.40 -20.17
N THR A 345 -2.49 23.16 -19.52
CA THR A 345 -2.20 23.82 -18.25
C THR A 345 -1.87 22.74 -17.21
N PRO A 346 -0.64 22.73 -16.66
CA PRO A 346 -0.25 21.70 -15.70
C PRO A 346 -1.16 21.69 -14.48
N ASN A 347 -1.26 20.52 -13.84
CA ASN A 347 -1.95 20.32 -12.56
C ASN A 347 -3.42 20.76 -12.58
N THR A 348 -4.04 20.76 -13.77
CA THR A 348 -5.45 21.07 -13.95
C THR A 348 -6.28 19.79 -13.91
N PRO A 349 -7.31 19.71 -13.05
CA PRO A 349 -8.20 18.55 -13.00
C PRO A 349 -8.91 18.30 -14.34
N PRO A 350 -9.18 17.03 -14.70
CA PRO A 350 -9.82 16.72 -15.97
C PRO A 350 -11.26 17.27 -16.07
N PRO A 351 -11.74 17.62 -17.28
CA PRO A 351 -13.04 18.25 -17.47
C PRO A 351 -14.23 17.27 -17.58
N TYR A 352 -14.01 15.97 -17.39
CA TYR A 352 -15.04 14.92 -17.47
C TYR A 352 -14.66 13.71 -16.61
N TYR A 353 -15.63 12.87 -16.25
CA TYR A 353 -15.36 11.61 -15.54
C TYR A 353 -15.03 10.48 -16.54
N LEU A 354 -14.14 9.55 -16.19
CA LEU A 354 -13.78 8.43 -17.09
C LEU A 354 -14.98 7.53 -17.47
N SER A 355 -16.09 7.59 -16.73
CA SER A 355 -17.32 6.89 -17.16
C SER A 355 -18.02 7.52 -18.37
N GLU A 356 -17.66 8.76 -18.71
CA GLU A 356 -18.24 9.58 -19.78
C GLU A 356 -17.36 9.65 -21.02
N GLY A 357 -16.03 9.58 -20.86
CA GLY A 357 -15.04 9.75 -21.94
C GLY A 357 -13.82 8.85 -21.75
N ARG A 358 -13.09 8.59 -22.84
CA ARG A 358 -11.83 7.83 -22.81
C ARG A 358 -10.72 8.67 -22.19
N VAL A 359 -9.79 8.03 -21.49
CA VAL A 359 -8.60 8.69 -20.92
C VAL A 359 -7.84 9.52 -21.97
N ALA A 360 -7.31 10.66 -21.53
CA ALA A 360 -6.42 11.51 -22.31
C ALA A 360 -5.24 11.97 -21.42
N PRO A 361 -4.07 12.29 -21.99
CA PRO A 361 -2.94 12.76 -21.20
C PRO A 361 -3.27 14.02 -20.39
N ILE A 362 -2.89 14.05 -19.11
CA ILE A 362 -2.95 15.23 -18.25
C ILE A 362 -1.53 15.74 -18.05
N GLN A 363 -1.34 17.06 -18.22
CA GLN A 363 -0.05 17.68 -17.90
C GLN A 363 0.11 17.83 -16.40
N VAL A 364 1.24 17.36 -15.89
CA VAL A 364 1.65 17.51 -14.50
C VAL A 364 3.02 18.15 -14.46
N THR A 365 3.20 19.10 -13.54
CA THR A 365 4.51 19.64 -13.17
C THR A 365 4.67 19.57 -11.66
N ARG A 366 5.91 19.44 -11.21
CA ARG A 366 6.24 19.57 -9.80
C ARG A 366 6.11 21.02 -9.36
N VAL A 367 5.37 21.28 -8.28
CA VAL A 367 5.23 22.62 -7.68
C VAL A 367 6.27 22.85 -6.60
N ASN A 368 6.50 21.85 -5.73
CA ASN A 368 7.54 21.89 -4.71
C ASN A 368 8.69 20.97 -5.12
N SER A 369 9.88 21.54 -5.30
CA SER A 369 11.08 20.77 -5.61
C SER A 369 11.37 19.76 -4.50
N ILE A 370 12.01 18.65 -4.85
CA ILE A 370 12.54 17.72 -3.85
C ILE A 370 13.54 18.47 -2.96
N ASP A 371 13.58 18.13 -1.67
CA ASP A 371 14.49 18.76 -0.71
C ASP A 371 15.97 18.59 -1.12
N PRO A 372 16.67 19.68 -1.49
CA PRO A 372 18.06 19.60 -1.95
C PRO A 372 19.05 19.30 -0.81
N GLU A 373 18.67 19.55 0.45
CA GLU A 373 19.59 19.43 1.58
C GLU A 373 19.64 18.00 2.14
N ASP A 374 18.48 17.34 2.33
CA ASP A 374 18.42 15.98 2.85
C ASP A 374 17.97 14.96 1.78
N ALA A 375 16.81 15.16 1.13
CA ALA A 375 16.22 14.13 0.28
C ALA A 375 17.03 13.83 -0.99
N VAL A 376 17.47 14.85 -1.75
CA VAL A 376 18.30 14.68 -2.97
C VAL A 376 19.61 13.93 -2.71
N PRO A 377 20.47 14.33 -1.74
CA PRO A 377 21.71 13.61 -1.48
C PRO A 377 21.48 12.19 -0.96
N ILE A 378 20.45 11.96 -0.13
CA ILE A 378 20.07 10.61 0.31
C ILE A 378 19.57 9.76 -0.87
N ASN A 379 18.73 10.31 -1.75
CA ASN A 379 18.28 9.61 -2.97
C ASN A 379 19.47 9.18 -3.83
N THR A 380 20.37 10.11 -4.14
CA THR A 380 21.58 9.84 -4.94
C THR A 380 22.38 8.69 -4.34
N ARG A 381 22.56 8.71 -3.03
CA ARG A 381 23.28 7.68 -2.30
C ARG A 381 22.58 6.33 -2.36
N MET A 382 21.29 6.28 -2.07
CA MET A 382 20.53 5.04 -2.05
C MET A 382 20.44 4.42 -3.43
N GLN A 383 20.24 5.22 -4.48
CA GLN A 383 20.28 4.78 -5.87
C GLN A 383 21.67 4.22 -6.25
N ASN A 384 22.77 4.89 -5.84
CA ASN A 384 24.13 4.38 -6.07
C ASN A 384 24.40 3.07 -5.33
N ASN A 385 23.95 2.92 -4.08
CA ASN A 385 24.06 1.68 -3.33
C ASN A 385 23.23 0.57 -3.96
N ILE A 386 21.97 0.84 -4.36
CA ILE A 386 21.14 -0.09 -5.12
C ILE A 386 21.87 -0.53 -6.39
N LYS A 387 22.42 0.38 -7.17
CA LYS A 387 23.18 0.07 -8.39
C LYS A 387 24.45 -0.73 -8.12
N THR A 388 25.09 -0.52 -6.97
CA THR A 388 26.31 -1.27 -6.59
C THR A 388 25.96 -2.70 -6.18
N PHE A 389 24.93 -2.87 -5.35
CA PHE A 389 24.53 -4.16 -4.80
C PHE A 389 23.68 -4.99 -5.76
N TYR A 390 22.85 -4.31 -6.57
CA TYR A 390 21.88 -4.87 -7.51
C TYR A 390 21.89 -4.05 -8.81
N PRO A 391 22.90 -4.22 -9.69
CA PRO A 391 23.13 -3.34 -10.85
C PRO A 391 21.97 -3.15 -11.80
N ASN A 392 21.12 -4.18 -11.92
CA ASN A 392 19.95 -4.16 -12.79
C ASN A 392 18.66 -3.76 -12.06
N SER A 393 18.72 -3.43 -10.77
CA SER A 393 17.51 -3.19 -9.98
C SER A 393 16.69 -2.02 -10.54
N VAL A 394 15.40 -2.25 -10.76
CA VAL A 394 14.45 -1.18 -11.14
C VAL A 394 14.29 -0.14 -10.04
N PHE A 395 14.60 -0.48 -8.78
CA PHE A 395 14.44 0.43 -7.65
C PHE A 395 15.47 1.56 -7.63
N GLN A 396 16.50 1.53 -8.49
CA GLN A 396 17.41 2.66 -8.69
C GLN A 396 16.74 3.84 -9.44
N TYR A 397 15.55 3.64 -10.03
CA TYR A 397 14.77 4.65 -10.75
C TYR A 397 13.64 5.27 -9.91
N TYR A 398 13.66 5.05 -8.60
CA TYR A 398 12.71 5.64 -7.65
C TYR A 398 13.44 6.63 -6.74
N GLN A 399 12.71 7.62 -6.26
CA GLN A 399 13.22 8.67 -5.38
C GLN A 399 12.22 9.00 -4.28
N LEU A 400 12.74 9.29 -3.09
CA LEU A 400 11.98 9.91 -2.01
C LEU A 400 11.69 11.36 -2.37
N VAL A 401 10.42 11.77 -2.28
CA VAL A 401 10.07 13.19 -2.39
C VAL A 401 10.43 13.90 -1.09
N ASP A 402 9.90 13.40 0.02
CA ASP A 402 10.21 13.86 1.38
C ASP A 402 9.56 12.92 2.43
N VAL A 403 9.84 13.17 3.70
CA VAL A 403 9.19 12.54 4.85
C VAL A 403 8.63 13.61 5.78
N ILE A 404 7.38 13.46 6.20
CA ILE A 404 6.83 14.24 7.31
C ILE A 404 6.91 13.42 8.59
N TRP A 405 7.36 14.06 9.67
CA TRP A 405 7.50 13.47 11.00
C TRP A 405 7.31 14.54 12.07
N SER A 406 7.08 14.14 13.32
CA SER A 406 6.89 15.08 14.43
C SER A 406 8.13 15.19 15.31
N GLN A 407 8.59 16.42 15.54
CA GLN A 407 9.58 16.72 16.59
C GLN A 407 8.99 16.74 18.00
N LEU A 408 7.67 16.92 18.10
CA LEU A 408 6.92 16.90 19.37
C LEU A 408 5.77 15.91 19.22
N PRO A 409 6.07 14.60 19.13
CA PRO A 409 5.04 13.58 18.98
C PRO A 409 4.07 13.63 20.13
N ILE A 410 2.77 13.64 19.82
CA ILE A 410 1.72 13.53 20.83
C ILE A 410 1.43 12.05 21.10
N PRO A 411 1.32 11.61 22.36
CA PRO A 411 0.94 10.23 22.67
C PRO A 411 -0.45 9.88 22.15
N ASP A 412 -0.70 8.58 21.98
CA ASP A 412 -2.02 8.07 21.69
C ASP A 412 -3.05 8.54 22.74
N PRO A 413 -4.25 8.96 22.31
CA PRO A 413 -5.28 9.36 23.25
C PRO A 413 -5.69 8.16 24.13
N THR A 414 -5.99 8.43 25.41
CA THR A 414 -6.48 7.41 26.36
C THR A 414 -8.00 7.32 26.41
N LYS A 415 -8.69 8.25 25.73
CA LYS A 415 -10.14 8.31 25.57
C LYS A 415 -10.46 8.75 24.13
N PRO A 416 -11.65 8.41 23.58
CA PRO A 416 -12.09 8.92 22.31
C PRO A 416 -12.04 10.44 22.26
N ILE A 417 -11.54 10.96 21.14
CA ILE A 417 -11.45 12.39 20.85
C ILE A 417 -12.13 12.65 19.52
N GLN A 418 -12.61 13.88 19.33
CA GLN A 418 -13.24 14.29 18.09
C GLN A 418 -12.17 14.64 17.05
N ALA A 419 -12.44 14.33 15.79
CA ALA A 419 -11.70 14.87 14.66
C ALA A 419 -12.04 16.38 14.47
N PRO A 420 -11.08 17.20 13.99
CA PRO A 420 -9.70 16.84 13.75
C PRO A 420 -8.90 16.62 15.02
N GLN A 421 -7.93 15.71 14.98
CA GLN A 421 -6.92 15.61 16.03
C GLN A 421 -6.10 16.91 16.08
N ASN A 422 -5.97 17.48 17.28
CA ASN A 422 -5.24 18.73 17.50
C ASN A 422 -3.73 18.48 17.52
N ILE A 423 -3.14 18.40 16.34
CA ILE A 423 -1.68 18.34 16.16
C ILE A 423 -1.08 19.73 16.08
N ASN A 424 0.10 19.91 16.66
CA ASN A 424 0.88 21.12 16.44
C ASN A 424 1.52 21.07 15.04
N ALA A 425 0.95 21.79 14.08
CA ALA A 425 1.48 21.80 12.71
C ALA A 425 2.93 22.30 12.63
N SER A 426 3.38 23.16 13.56
CA SER A 426 4.78 23.61 13.58
C SER A 426 5.77 22.56 14.07
N SER A 427 5.31 21.48 14.72
CA SER A 427 6.15 20.35 15.09
C SER A 427 6.16 19.24 14.04
N MET A 428 5.28 19.29 13.04
CA MET A 428 5.27 18.38 11.91
C MET A 428 6.26 18.88 10.85
N LEU A 429 7.47 18.34 10.88
CA LEU A 429 8.57 18.75 10.01
C LEU A 429 8.70 17.90 8.76
N SER A 430 9.24 18.53 7.73
CA SER A 430 9.68 17.95 6.45
C SER A 430 10.76 18.87 5.85
N GLY A 431 11.53 18.40 4.86
CA GLY A 431 12.50 19.22 4.15
C GLY A 431 11.87 20.36 3.33
N LYS A 432 10.59 20.23 2.96
CA LYS A 432 9.76 21.28 2.35
C LYS A 432 8.48 21.55 3.13
N ALA A 433 7.91 22.76 2.98
CA ALA A 433 6.66 23.14 3.63
C ALA A 433 5.45 22.29 3.17
N ILE A 434 5.46 21.83 1.92
CA ILE A 434 4.43 20.97 1.36
C ILE A 434 5.09 19.77 0.69
N VAL A 435 4.71 18.58 1.14
CA VAL A 435 5.15 17.31 0.59
C VAL A 435 4.05 16.78 -0.30
N ALA A 436 4.31 16.71 -1.61
CA ALA A 436 3.33 16.35 -2.62
C ALA A 436 3.91 15.37 -3.64
N ASN A 437 3.29 14.21 -3.77
CA ASN A 437 3.61 13.25 -4.82
C ASN A 437 2.97 13.69 -6.14
N THR A 438 3.73 13.65 -7.22
CA THR A 438 3.24 14.15 -8.52
C THR A 438 2.09 13.34 -9.09
N THR A 439 1.90 12.10 -8.63
CA THR A 439 0.82 11.20 -9.08
C THR A 439 -0.36 11.10 -8.10
N MET A 440 -0.18 11.52 -6.84
CA MET A 440 -1.25 11.49 -5.84
C MET A 440 -1.75 12.89 -5.49
N GLU A 441 -0.90 13.90 -5.38
CA GLU A 441 -1.29 15.28 -5.07
C GLU A 441 -1.30 16.16 -6.33
N SER A 442 -1.40 15.56 -7.53
CA SER A 442 -1.25 16.24 -8.83
C SER A 442 -1.99 17.58 -8.93
N TYR A 443 -3.17 17.69 -8.30
CA TYR A 443 -4.06 18.86 -8.36
C TYR A 443 -4.10 19.72 -7.08
N VAL A 444 -3.32 19.38 -6.06
CA VAL A 444 -3.33 20.05 -4.73
C VAL A 444 -1.91 20.21 -4.16
N GLN A 445 -0.90 20.31 -5.03
CA GLN A 445 0.51 20.38 -4.62
C GLN A 445 0.88 21.67 -3.87
N ASP A 446 0.04 22.72 -3.91
CA ASP A 446 0.33 24.05 -3.36
C ASP A 446 -0.37 24.34 -2.03
N SER A 447 -1.21 23.42 -1.55
CA SER A 447 -2.17 23.70 -0.48
C SER A 447 -2.20 22.66 0.63
N ASN A 448 -1.88 21.39 0.36
CA ASN A 448 -2.05 20.32 1.33
C ASN A 448 -0.86 19.37 1.38
N THR A 449 -0.56 18.91 2.59
CA THR A 449 0.39 17.82 2.87
C THR A 449 -0.36 16.68 3.58
N CYS A 450 0.25 15.51 3.77
CA CYS A 450 -0.48 14.31 4.22
C CYS A 450 -1.29 14.54 5.51
N TYR A 451 -0.66 15.06 6.57
CA TYR A 451 -1.36 15.27 7.83
C TYR A 451 -2.45 16.35 7.76
N SER A 452 -2.41 17.28 6.78
CA SER A 452 -3.42 18.34 6.62
C SER A 452 -4.82 17.74 6.48
N CYS A 453 -4.91 16.59 5.82
CA CYS A 453 -6.16 15.85 5.61
C CYS A 453 -6.32 14.76 6.67
N HIS A 454 -5.29 13.94 6.91
CA HIS A 454 -5.40 12.74 7.74
C HIS A 454 -5.77 13.02 9.20
N LYS A 455 -5.49 14.22 9.73
CA LYS A 455 -5.97 14.63 11.07
C LYS A 455 -7.51 14.64 11.19
N TYR A 456 -8.23 14.68 10.07
CA TYR A 456 -9.70 14.62 9.99
C TYR A 456 -10.24 13.22 9.74
N SER A 457 -9.40 12.18 9.79
CA SER A 457 -9.88 10.80 9.76
C SER A 457 -10.85 10.54 10.90
N THR A 458 -11.92 9.82 10.60
CA THR A 458 -12.96 9.44 11.55
C THR A 458 -13.20 7.94 11.54
N ILE A 459 -13.89 7.45 12.56
CA ILE A 459 -14.55 6.15 12.49
C ILE A 459 -15.63 6.14 11.40
N ALA A 460 -16.11 4.95 11.04
CA ALA A 460 -17.13 4.77 10.03
C ALA A 460 -18.47 5.36 10.47
N ASP A 461 -19.17 6.03 9.55
CA ASP A 461 -20.49 6.62 9.81
C ASP A 461 -21.51 5.58 10.28
N TYR A 462 -22.21 5.86 11.39
CA TYR A 462 -23.36 5.07 11.83
C TYR A 462 -24.59 5.95 12.06
N SER A 463 -25.62 5.73 11.24
CA SER A 463 -26.84 6.57 11.25
C SER A 463 -27.62 6.57 12.58
N LYS A 464 -27.40 5.58 13.46
CA LYS A 464 -28.04 5.54 14.78
C LYS A 464 -27.20 6.17 15.89
N ASP A 465 -25.97 6.58 15.59
CA ASP A 465 -25.07 7.25 16.54
C ASP A 465 -24.31 8.39 15.85
N THR A 466 -25.08 9.34 15.32
CA THR A 466 -24.53 10.49 14.58
C THR A 466 -23.62 11.39 15.42
N ILE A 467 -23.71 11.30 16.76
CA ILE A 467 -22.88 12.08 17.69
C ILE A 467 -21.42 11.62 17.61
N ASN A 468 -21.18 10.31 17.45
CA ASN A 468 -19.82 9.76 17.43
C ASN A 468 -19.25 9.55 16.03
N ASN A 469 -19.98 9.86 14.96
CA ASN A 469 -19.45 9.76 13.59
C ASN A 469 -18.17 10.57 13.39
N ASN A 470 -17.97 11.64 14.16
CA ASN A 470 -16.80 12.50 14.08
C ASN A 470 -15.68 12.11 15.08
N VAL A 471 -15.73 10.92 15.69
CA VAL A 471 -14.62 10.42 16.53
C VAL A 471 -13.41 10.10 15.66
N PHE A 472 -12.23 10.55 16.10
CA PHE A 472 -10.96 10.44 15.40
C PHE A 472 -10.56 8.97 15.10
N GLY A 473 -10.15 8.72 13.86
CA GLY A 473 -9.76 7.41 13.33
C GLY A 473 -8.26 7.13 13.34
N ASP A 474 -7.49 7.81 14.20
CA ASP A 474 -6.03 7.63 14.32
C ASP A 474 -5.27 7.76 13.00
N PHE A 475 -5.56 8.87 12.33
CA PHE A 475 -4.98 9.27 11.06
C PHE A 475 -5.24 8.33 9.87
N SER A 476 -5.92 7.20 10.03
CA SER A 476 -6.23 6.30 8.92
C SER A 476 -7.63 6.56 8.38
N PHE A 477 -7.75 6.84 7.08
CA PHE A 477 -9.07 6.93 6.45
C PHE A 477 -9.69 5.54 6.20
N ALA A 478 -8.87 4.50 6.05
CA ALA A 478 -9.34 3.14 5.78
C ALA A 478 -10.28 2.62 6.88
N ILE A 479 -10.11 3.03 8.15
CA ILE A 479 -11.01 2.61 9.24
C ILE A 479 -12.46 3.05 9.03
N SER A 480 -12.67 4.16 8.31
CA SER A 480 -14.00 4.69 7.99
C SER A 480 -14.74 3.88 6.92
N ALA A 481 -14.04 2.97 6.23
CA ALA A 481 -14.64 2.11 5.22
C ALA A 481 -15.51 0.98 5.80
N ALA A 482 -15.48 0.77 7.12
CA ALA A 482 -16.33 -0.21 7.78
C ALA A 482 -17.81 0.06 7.50
N GLN A 483 -18.56 -1.02 7.29
CA GLN A 483 -20.00 -0.94 7.07
C GLN A 483 -20.76 -1.61 8.22
N TYR A 484 -22.08 -1.60 8.14
CA TYR A 484 -22.96 -2.26 9.10
C TYR A 484 -24.22 -2.78 8.39
N PRO A 485 -24.92 -3.78 8.97
CA PRO A 485 -26.12 -4.33 8.36
C PRO A 485 -27.23 -3.29 8.20
N LYS A 486 -27.69 -3.04 6.96
CA LYS A 486 -28.80 -2.12 6.66
C LYS A 486 -30.14 -2.83 6.87
N ASN A 487 -30.60 -2.85 8.14
CA ASN A 487 -31.89 -3.38 8.64
C ASN A 487 -32.13 -4.91 8.54
N GLY A 488 -32.25 -5.56 9.72
CA GLY A 488 -33.00 -6.82 9.90
C GLY A 488 -32.19 -8.10 10.15
N SER A 489 -30.94 -8.18 9.72
CA SER A 489 -30.12 -9.37 9.94
C SER A 489 -29.32 -9.26 11.22
N ALA A 490 -29.99 -9.39 12.36
CA ALA A 490 -29.31 -9.66 13.62
C ALA A 490 -28.59 -11.02 13.50
N MET A 491 -27.32 -11.01 13.10
CA MET A 491 -26.46 -12.18 13.29
C MET A 491 -26.32 -12.38 14.79
N LYS A 492 -27.13 -13.28 15.34
CA LYS A 492 -26.92 -13.88 16.65
C LYS A 492 -25.55 -14.54 16.62
N PHE A 493 -24.52 -13.81 17.07
CA PHE A 493 -23.28 -14.45 17.49
C PHE A 493 -23.61 -15.37 18.66
N LYS A 494 -23.80 -16.66 18.36
CA LYS A 494 -23.83 -17.71 19.38
C LYS A 494 -22.48 -17.69 20.07
N LYS A 495 -22.40 -17.09 21.26
CA LYS A 495 -21.38 -17.42 22.25
C LYS A 495 -21.37 -18.94 22.37
N LYS A 496 -20.30 -19.58 21.89
CA LYS A 496 -19.99 -20.96 22.27
C LYS A 496 -19.70 -20.92 23.77
N GLY A 497 -20.73 -21.19 24.56
CA GLY A 497 -20.57 -21.51 25.98
C GLY A 497 -19.73 -22.77 26.08
N LYS A 498 -18.65 -22.68 26.86
CA LYS A 498 -17.96 -23.83 27.42
C LYS A 498 -19.00 -24.69 28.17
N LYS A 499 -19.12 -25.94 27.78
CA LYS A 499 -19.37 -27.05 28.70
C LYS A 499 -18.20 -28.00 28.58
#